data_AF-A0AAF0JMV8-F1
#
_entry.id   AF-A0AAF0JMV8-F1
#
_cell.length_a   1.000
_cell.length_b   1.000
_cell.length_c   1.000
_cell.angle_alpha   90.00
_cell.angle_beta   90.00
_cell.angle_gamma   90.00
#
_symmetry.space_group_name_H-M   'P 1'
#
loop_
_entity.id
_entity.type
_entity.pdbx_description
1 polymer ?
#
loop_
_entity_poly.entity_id
_entity_poly.type
_entity_poly.pdbx_seq_one_letter_code
_entity_poly.pdbx_strand_id
1 'polypeptide(L)'
;MFDINHKKIVFLASAVLFIAAIVFAGCTGTNSQKIEQETAVPTPTPTLVAEITESQPSPEDLDWIVWRENSNDVTLKALWGYFVFSPNVNGQKFKALKIKVTANHPITVLFLNDKELSNFKNKIATNAGEFTPIERYDDVNYKEIEVYSEEYLNIVLWNQKDKIVTANVDIWYKNLV
;
A
#
# COMPACT_ATOMS: atom_id res chain seq x y z
N MET A 1 -61.71 -9.53 -12.84
CA MET A 1 -61.49 -8.21 -13.45
C MET A 1 -60.09 -8.23 -14.05
N PHE A 2 -60.04 -8.07 -15.37
CA PHE A 2 -58.87 -8.31 -16.22
C PHE A 2 -57.85 -7.16 -16.17
N ASP A 3 -56.57 -7.56 -16.24
CA ASP A 3 -55.51 -7.06 -17.14
C ASP A 3 -55.10 -5.58 -17.09
N ILE A 4 -53.85 -5.31 -16.68
CA ILE A 4 -53.04 -4.19 -17.18
C ILE A 4 -51.59 -4.66 -17.36
N ASN A 5 -51.32 -5.11 -18.58
CA ASN A 5 -50.22 -4.70 -19.45
C ASN A 5 -48.79 -5.18 -19.18
N HIS A 6 -48.44 -6.21 -19.95
CA HIS A 6 -47.20 -6.31 -20.70
C HIS A 6 -46.77 -4.98 -21.36
N LYS A 7 -45.48 -4.63 -21.22
CA LYS A 7 -44.73 -3.95 -22.29
C LYS A 7 -43.24 -4.30 -22.19
N LYS A 8 -42.81 -5.21 -23.08
CA LYS A 8 -41.42 -5.42 -23.50
C LYS A 8 -41.10 -4.42 -24.61
N ILE A 9 -40.01 -3.65 -24.47
CA ILE A 9 -39.28 -2.90 -25.52
C ILE A 9 -37.85 -2.77 -24.93
N VAL A 10 -36.81 -3.57 -25.24
CA VAL A 10 -36.02 -3.85 -26.46
C VAL A 10 -35.40 -2.62 -27.13
N PHE A 11 -34.07 -2.69 -27.38
CA PHE A 11 -33.18 -1.80 -28.16
C PHE A 11 -32.62 -0.58 -27.39
N LEU A 12 -31.34 -0.18 -27.50
CA LEU A 12 -30.34 -0.29 -28.57
C LEU A 12 -28.91 -0.44 -28.02
N ALA A 13 -28.11 -1.26 -28.69
CA ALA A 13 -26.66 -1.08 -28.81
C ALA A 13 -26.36 0.06 -29.80
N SER A 14 -25.30 0.86 -29.61
CA SER A 14 -24.38 1.36 -30.66
C SER A 14 -23.42 2.47 -30.18
N ALA A 15 -22.27 2.51 -30.86
CA ALA A 15 -21.26 3.57 -31.02
C ALA A 15 -19.96 3.37 -30.20
N VAL A 16 -18.88 2.75 -30.69
CA VAL A 16 -18.05 2.95 -31.91
C VAL A 16 -17.13 4.18 -31.82
N LEU A 17 -15.82 3.90 -31.84
CA LEU A 17 -14.64 4.66 -32.31
C LEU A 17 -14.43 6.10 -31.82
N PHE A 18 -13.24 6.39 -31.28
CA PHE A 18 -12.43 7.57 -31.69
C PHE A 18 -10.93 7.23 -31.57
N ILE A 19 -10.30 6.84 -32.67
CA ILE A 19 -9.35 7.59 -33.51
C ILE A 19 -7.88 7.53 -33.02
N ALA A 20 -7.06 6.92 -33.89
CA ALA A 20 -5.62 7.03 -33.95
C ALA A 20 -5.19 8.39 -34.55
N ALA A 21 -4.11 8.98 -34.03
CA ALA A 21 -3.32 10.02 -34.68
C ALA A 21 -1.84 9.76 -34.31
N ILE A 22 -1.06 9.13 -35.20
CA ILE A 22 -0.20 9.75 -36.24
C ILE A 22 1.02 10.49 -35.64
N VAL A 23 2.16 9.79 -35.72
CA VAL A 23 3.43 10.19 -36.37
C VAL A 23 3.85 11.67 -36.27
N PHE A 24 4.96 11.89 -35.54
CA PHE A 24 6.08 12.73 -35.98
C PHE A 24 7.28 11.78 -36.07
N ALA A 25 7.77 11.36 -37.24
CA ALA A 25 8.45 12.13 -38.28
C ALA A 25 9.60 12.99 -37.71
N GLY A 26 10.83 12.49 -37.91
CA GLY A 26 12.06 13.20 -37.57
C GLY A 26 13.32 12.46 -38.02
N CYS A 27 13.28 11.79 -39.17
CA CYS A 27 14.48 11.34 -39.88
C CYS A 27 14.90 12.50 -40.79
N THR A 28 15.91 13.26 -40.39
CA THR A 28 16.59 14.20 -41.28
C THR A 28 18.02 13.77 -41.42
N GLY A 29 18.32 13.18 -42.58
CA GLY A 29 19.68 13.01 -43.04
C GLY A 29 20.36 14.38 -43.15
N THR A 30 21.63 14.44 -42.77
CA THR A 30 22.53 15.48 -43.25
C THR A 30 23.78 14.80 -43.79
N ASN A 31 24.15 15.27 -44.97
CA ASN A 31 25.19 14.75 -45.83
C ASN A 31 26.57 14.78 -45.19
N SER A 32 27.35 13.82 -45.66
CA SER A 32 28.80 13.70 -45.56
C SER A 32 29.52 15.02 -45.85
N GLN A 33 30.37 15.45 -44.91
CA GLN A 33 31.54 16.28 -45.21
C GLN A 33 32.78 15.57 -44.66
N LYS A 34 33.70 15.26 -45.57
CA LYS A 34 35.06 14.81 -45.31
C LYS A 34 35.87 16.01 -44.85
N ILE A 35 36.47 15.98 -43.66
CA ILE A 35 37.55 16.88 -43.27
C ILE A 35 38.64 16.07 -42.53
N GLU A 36 39.86 16.43 -42.92
CA GLU A 36 41.22 16.04 -42.60
C GLU A 36 41.55 15.20 -41.35
N GLN A 37 42.53 14.32 -41.57
CA GLN A 37 43.25 13.54 -40.58
C GLN A 37 43.97 14.47 -39.59
N GLU A 38 43.41 14.60 -38.38
CA GLU A 38 44.06 15.28 -37.27
C GLU A 38 45.09 14.33 -36.61
N THR A 39 46.22 14.91 -36.22
CA THR A 39 47.40 14.21 -35.70
C THR A 39 47.11 13.64 -34.31
N ALA A 40 47.53 12.40 -34.04
CA ALA A 40 47.34 11.76 -32.74
C ALA A 40 48.03 12.54 -31.60
N VAL A 41 47.23 13.20 -30.77
CA VAL A 41 47.64 13.71 -29.45
C VAL A 41 47.48 12.55 -28.46
N PRO A 42 48.47 12.25 -27.59
CA PRO A 42 48.35 11.15 -26.64
C PRO A 42 47.18 11.39 -25.69
N THR A 43 46.21 10.47 -25.71
CA THR A 43 45.06 10.42 -24.80
C THR A 43 45.56 10.25 -23.36
N PRO A 44 45.23 11.15 -22.41
CA PRO A 44 45.46 10.87 -21.01
C PRO A 44 44.60 9.66 -20.61
N THR A 45 45.21 8.68 -19.97
CA THR A 45 44.52 7.52 -19.38
C THR A 45 43.31 8.02 -18.57
N PRO A 46 42.09 7.49 -18.79
CA PRO A 46 40.97 7.84 -17.93
C PRO A 46 41.32 7.37 -16.53
N THR A 47 41.47 8.32 -15.61
CA THR A 47 41.44 8.00 -14.19
C THR A 47 40.07 7.40 -13.93
N LEU A 48 40.03 6.15 -13.44
CA LEU A 48 38.83 5.54 -12.88
C LEU A 48 38.31 6.51 -11.81
N VAL A 49 37.35 7.34 -12.19
CA VAL A 49 36.47 8.00 -11.23
C VAL A 49 35.74 6.83 -10.60
N ALA A 50 36.09 6.52 -9.35
CA ALA A 50 35.30 5.60 -8.56
C ALA A 50 33.86 6.09 -8.66
N GLU A 51 33.02 5.30 -9.31
CA GLU A 51 31.59 5.51 -9.32
C GLU A 51 31.18 5.50 -7.85
N ILE A 52 30.89 6.69 -7.32
CA ILE A 52 30.36 6.83 -5.99
C ILE A 52 29.00 6.17 -6.10
N THR A 53 28.93 4.89 -5.76
CA THR A 53 27.66 4.19 -5.59
C THR A 53 26.97 4.94 -4.46
N GLU A 54 26.10 5.87 -4.82
CA GLU A 54 25.23 6.58 -3.88
C GLU A 54 24.46 5.48 -3.16
N SER A 55 24.90 5.20 -1.93
CA SER A 55 24.34 4.11 -1.14
C SER A 55 22.90 4.50 -0.88
N GLN A 56 21.94 3.77 -1.46
CA GLN A 56 20.53 3.99 -1.14
C GLN A 56 20.39 3.90 0.39
N PRO A 57 19.66 4.84 1.02
CA PRO A 57 19.53 4.87 2.47
C PRO A 57 19.00 3.52 2.96
N SER A 58 19.58 3.01 4.05
CA SER A 58 19.03 1.83 4.69
C SER A 58 17.60 2.14 5.13
N PRO A 59 16.65 1.18 5.10
CA PRO A 59 15.31 1.36 5.67
C PRO A 59 15.30 1.91 7.11
N GLU A 60 16.38 1.68 7.86
CA GLU A 60 16.59 2.18 9.21
C GLU A 60 16.81 3.70 9.26
N ASP A 61 17.40 4.30 8.22
CA ASP A 61 17.77 5.72 8.15
C ASP A 61 16.61 6.64 7.76
N LEU A 62 15.47 6.07 7.34
CA LEU A 62 14.28 6.83 6.97
C LEU A 62 13.47 7.23 8.20
N ASP A 63 13.00 8.48 8.25
CA ASP A 63 12.11 8.97 9.29
C ASP A 63 10.70 8.37 9.17
N TRP A 64 10.06 8.17 10.32
CA TRP A 64 8.65 7.77 10.39
C TRP A 64 7.74 8.93 10.00
N ILE A 65 6.90 8.72 9.00
CA ILE A 65 5.90 9.70 8.54
C ILE A 65 4.55 9.37 9.17
N VAL A 66 3.93 10.35 9.81
CA VAL A 66 2.58 10.24 10.37
C VAL A 66 1.57 9.98 9.27
N TRP A 67 0.80 8.89 9.36
CA TRP A 67 -0.38 8.67 8.52
C TRP A 67 -1.65 9.14 9.21
N ARG A 68 -1.77 8.89 10.52
CA ARG A 68 -2.92 9.26 11.33
C ARG A 68 -2.51 9.42 12.79
N GLU A 69 -2.96 10.50 13.41
CA GLU A 69 -2.82 10.74 14.84
C GLU A 69 -4.19 10.79 15.48
N ASN A 70 -4.26 10.42 16.75
CA ASN A 70 -5.43 10.55 17.61
C ASN A 70 -6.68 10.10 16.86
N SER A 71 -6.66 8.85 16.37
CA SER A 71 -7.84 8.19 15.82
C SER A 71 -8.86 8.07 16.96
N ASN A 72 -9.57 9.16 17.24
CA ASN A 72 -10.33 9.33 18.47
C ASN A 72 -11.35 8.18 18.58
N ASP A 73 -11.14 7.36 19.60
CA ASP A 73 -12.02 6.33 20.11
C ASP A 73 -12.54 5.32 19.08
N VAL A 74 -11.63 4.49 18.56
CA VAL A 74 -12.03 3.23 17.89
C VAL A 74 -12.75 2.37 18.91
N THR A 75 -14.07 2.24 18.73
CA THR A 75 -14.89 1.38 19.59
C THR A 75 -15.03 0.00 18.97
N LEU A 76 -14.47 -1.00 19.64
CA LEU A 76 -14.56 -2.41 19.28
C LEU A 76 -15.69 -3.06 20.10
N LYS A 77 -16.66 -3.63 19.41
CA LYS A 77 -17.73 -4.42 20.06
C LYS A 77 -17.14 -5.58 20.85
N ALA A 78 -17.84 -5.98 21.91
CA ALA A 78 -17.59 -7.23 22.59
C ALA A 78 -17.73 -8.42 21.62
N LEU A 79 -17.08 -9.54 21.95
CA LEU A 79 -17.17 -10.82 21.25
C LEU A 79 -16.81 -10.69 19.76
N TRP A 80 -15.51 -10.59 19.48
CA TRP A 80 -14.92 -10.60 18.14
C TRP A 80 -15.07 -9.31 17.32
N GLY A 81 -15.41 -8.18 17.97
CA GLY A 81 -15.39 -6.87 17.31
C GLY A 81 -13.98 -6.52 16.82
N TYR A 82 -13.88 -5.94 15.62
CA TYR A 82 -12.60 -5.55 15.05
C TYR A 82 -12.70 -4.24 14.26
N PHE A 83 -11.56 -3.59 14.07
CA PHE A 83 -11.40 -2.42 13.22
C PHE A 83 -10.15 -2.58 12.36
N VAL A 84 -10.23 -2.14 11.11
CA VAL A 84 -9.15 -2.29 10.13
C VAL A 84 -8.64 -0.92 9.72
N PHE A 85 -7.33 -0.77 9.74
CA PHE A 85 -6.63 0.32 9.07
C PHE A 85 -5.88 -0.23 7.87
N SER A 86 -6.04 0.45 6.74
CA SER A 86 -5.30 0.17 5.50
C SER A 86 -4.52 1.43 5.10
N PRO A 87 -3.38 1.71 5.75
CA PRO A 87 -2.59 2.91 5.45
C PRO A 87 -2.22 3.00 3.97
N ASN A 88 -2.53 4.15 3.38
CA ASN A 88 -2.31 4.43 1.97
C ASN A 88 -2.15 5.94 1.78
N VAL A 89 -1.19 6.35 0.95
CA VAL A 89 -1.03 7.73 0.48
C VAL A 89 -0.87 7.70 -1.04
N ASN A 90 -1.69 8.46 -1.76
CA ASN A 90 -1.65 8.54 -3.23
C ASN A 90 -1.70 7.18 -3.96
N GLY A 91 -2.42 6.20 -3.39
CA GLY A 91 -2.50 4.85 -3.95
C GLY A 91 -1.37 3.92 -3.50
N GLN A 92 -0.31 4.42 -2.87
CA GLN A 92 0.80 3.62 -2.38
C GLN A 92 0.50 3.03 -0.99
N LYS A 93 0.65 1.71 -0.85
CA LYS A 93 0.59 0.98 0.43
C LYS A 93 1.99 0.85 1.02
N PHE A 94 2.07 0.55 2.32
CA PHE A 94 3.33 0.55 3.05
C PHE A 94 3.71 -0.82 3.58
N LYS A 95 5.02 -1.10 3.52
CA LYS A 95 5.66 -2.34 3.99
C LYS A 95 6.28 -2.19 5.38
N ALA A 96 6.47 -0.95 5.83
CA ALA A 96 6.94 -0.62 7.16
C ALA A 96 5.89 0.27 7.84
N LEU A 97 5.32 -0.23 8.92
CA LEU A 97 4.31 0.46 9.71
C LEU A 97 4.72 0.51 11.17
N LYS A 98 4.43 1.64 11.80
CA LYS A 98 4.51 1.81 13.25
C LYS A 98 3.13 2.18 13.77
N ILE A 99 2.75 1.60 14.89
CA ILE A 99 1.50 1.89 15.57
C ILE A 99 1.74 2.08 17.06
N LYS A 100 1.07 3.08 17.63
CA LYS A 100 0.94 3.24 19.07
C LYS A 100 -0.53 3.03 19.42
N VAL A 101 -0.79 2.06 20.29
CA VAL A 101 -2.13 1.71 20.74
C VAL A 101 -2.26 2.04 22.22
N THR A 102 -3.36 2.70 22.58
CA THR A 102 -3.80 2.87 23.97
C THR A 102 -5.27 2.46 24.07
N ALA A 103 -5.58 1.43 24.85
CA ALA A 103 -6.92 0.87 24.99
C ALA A 103 -7.32 0.77 26.46
N ASN A 104 -8.62 0.88 26.75
CA ASN A 104 -9.16 0.72 28.10
C ASN A 104 -9.16 -0.75 28.59
N HIS A 105 -9.05 -1.72 27.66
CA HIS A 105 -8.97 -3.15 27.92
C HIS A 105 -8.09 -3.87 26.86
N PRO A 106 -7.56 -5.08 27.16
CA PRO A 106 -6.59 -5.73 26.28
C PRO A 106 -7.20 -6.17 24.97
N ILE A 107 -6.50 -5.89 23.87
CA ILE A 107 -6.86 -6.31 22.52
C ILE A 107 -5.72 -7.05 21.84
N THR A 108 -6.04 -7.74 20.75
CA THR A 108 -5.04 -8.27 19.84
C THR A 108 -4.82 -7.27 18.71
N VAL A 109 -3.56 -6.99 18.39
CA VAL A 109 -3.16 -6.22 17.20
C VAL A 109 -2.55 -7.19 16.19
N LEU A 110 -3.06 -7.17 14.97
CA LEU A 110 -2.57 -8.01 13.87
C LEU A 110 -2.05 -7.12 12.73
N PHE A 111 -0.95 -7.55 12.15
CA PHE A 111 -0.47 -7.04 10.86
C PHE A 111 -0.72 -8.10 9.80
N LEU A 112 -1.50 -7.74 8.77
CA LEU A 112 -1.96 -8.65 7.73
C LEU A 112 -1.66 -8.08 6.34
N ASN A 113 -1.23 -8.90 5.40
CA ASN A 113 -1.29 -8.54 3.98
C ASN A 113 -2.76 -8.53 3.49
N ASP A 114 -2.97 -8.16 2.23
CA ASP A 114 -4.33 -8.08 1.65
C ASP A 114 -5.04 -9.44 1.61
N LYS A 115 -4.31 -10.52 1.32
CA LYS A 115 -4.85 -11.88 1.25
C LYS A 115 -5.32 -12.33 2.64
N GLU A 116 -4.47 -12.19 3.65
CA GLU A 116 -4.73 -12.61 5.01
C GLU A 116 -5.76 -11.71 5.69
N LEU A 117 -5.86 -10.43 5.31
CA LEU A 117 -6.98 -9.57 5.70
C LEU A 117 -8.31 -10.08 5.15
N SER A 118 -8.35 -10.53 3.91
CA SER A 118 -9.55 -11.15 3.32
C SER A 118 -9.93 -12.44 4.07
N ASN A 119 -8.94 -13.30 4.33
CA ASN A 119 -9.12 -14.53 5.10
C ASN A 119 -9.63 -14.25 6.51
N PHE A 120 -9.04 -13.26 7.20
CA PHE A 120 -9.47 -12.81 8.52
C PHE A 120 -10.94 -12.36 8.51
N LYS A 121 -11.32 -11.48 7.56
CA LYS A 121 -12.71 -11.00 7.43
C LYS A 121 -13.68 -12.16 7.20
N ASN A 122 -13.31 -13.11 6.34
CA ASN A 122 -14.10 -14.31 6.10
C ASN A 122 -14.22 -15.18 7.36
N LYS A 123 -13.11 -15.36 8.11
CA LYS A 123 -13.10 -16.09 9.37
C LYS A 123 -14.03 -15.46 10.40
N ILE A 124 -13.99 -14.15 10.57
CA ILE A 124 -14.89 -13.46 11.51
C ILE A 124 -16.35 -13.55 11.06
N ALA A 125 -16.63 -13.43 9.75
CA ALA A 125 -17.99 -13.46 9.23
C ALA A 125 -18.64 -14.85 9.27
N THR A 126 -17.86 -15.92 9.03
CA THR A 126 -18.37 -17.28 8.85
C THR A 126 -18.01 -18.23 9.97
N ASN A 127 -17.13 -17.82 10.89
CA ASN A 127 -16.45 -18.68 11.87
C ASN A 127 -15.62 -19.83 11.26
N ALA A 128 -15.44 -19.85 9.94
CA ALA A 128 -14.76 -20.90 9.18
C ALA A 128 -13.53 -20.36 8.44
N GLY A 129 -12.58 -21.25 8.14
CA GLY A 129 -11.29 -20.91 7.52
C GLY A 129 -10.22 -20.50 8.54
N GLU A 130 -9.08 -20.10 7.99
CA GLU A 130 -7.85 -19.76 8.72
C GLU A 130 -7.19 -18.55 8.06
N PHE A 131 -6.39 -17.81 8.84
CA PHE A 131 -5.55 -16.73 8.37
C PHE A 131 -4.22 -16.80 9.13
N THR A 132 -3.14 -16.38 8.48
CA THR A 132 -1.81 -16.34 9.11
C THR A 132 -1.34 -14.89 9.17
N PRO A 133 -1.33 -14.25 10.34
CA PRO A 133 -0.84 -12.89 10.44
C PRO A 133 0.66 -12.82 10.14
N ILE A 134 1.10 -11.70 9.56
CA ILE A 134 2.52 -11.38 9.41
C ILE A 134 3.11 -11.18 10.80
N GLU A 135 2.44 -10.38 11.63
CA GLU A 135 2.78 -10.19 13.03
C GLU A 135 1.51 -10.16 13.89
N ARG A 136 1.63 -10.66 15.12
CA ARG A 136 0.54 -10.73 16.10
C ARG A 136 1.02 -10.34 17.48
N TYR A 137 0.28 -9.44 18.11
CA TYR A 137 0.51 -9.01 19.48
C TYR A 137 -0.79 -9.15 20.27
N ASP A 138 -0.79 -10.06 21.23
CA ASP A 138 -1.91 -10.28 22.13
C ASP A 138 -1.82 -9.40 23.39
N ASP A 139 -2.96 -9.22 24.06
CA ASP A 139 -3.12 -8.51 25.34
C ASP A 139 -2.52 -7.08 25.35
N VAL A 140 -2.66 -6.36 24.24
CA VAL A 140 -2.21 -4.97 24.08
C VAL A 140 -3.20 -4.02 24.75
N ASN A 141 -2.75 -3.37 25.83
CA ASN A 141 -3.40 -2.21 26.44
C ASN A 141 -2.70 -0.91 26.07
N TYR A 142 -1.38 -0.90 26.17
CA TYR A 142 -0.54 0.23 25.81
C TYR A 142 0.74 -0.33 25.19
N LYS A 143 0.97 -0.05 23.91
CA LYS A 143 2.19 -0.51 23.23
C LYS A 143 2.47 0.32 21.98
N GLU A 144 3.74 0.61 21.76
CA GLU A 144 4.27 1.04 20.46
C GLU A 144 4.90 -0.18 19.78
N ILE A 145 4.54 -0.39 18.51
CA ILE A 145 4.89 -1.57 17.73
C ILE A 145 5.36 -1.10 16.37
N GLU A 146 6.54 -1.55 15.96
CA GLU A 146 7.11 -1.34 14.62
C GLU A 146 7.18 -2.69 13.90
N VAL A 147 6.71 -2.73 12.65
CA VAL A 147 6.75 -3.93 11.81
C VAL A 147 7.27 -3.55 10.43
N TYR A 148 8.24 -4.33 9.97
CA TYR A 148 8.79 -4.30 8.62
C TYR A 148 8.45 -5.63 7.95
N SER A 149 8.06 -5.59 6.68
CA SER A 149 7.68 -6.77 5.92
C SER A 149 8.09 -6.63 4.46
N GLU A 150 8.21 -7.75 3.77
CA GLU A 150 8.36 -7.75 2.31
C GLU A 150 7.03 -7.47 1.58
N GLU A 151 5.91 -7.55 2.31
CA GLU A 151 4.56 -7.39 1.79
C GLU A 151 3.87 -6.14 2.36
N TYR A 152 2.86 -5.64 1.64
CA TYR A 152 2.08 -4.49 2.10
C TYR A 152 1.24 -4.84 3.32
N LEU A 153 1.29 -3.97 4.32
CA LEU A 153 0.69 -4.20 5.62
C LEU A 153 -0.66 -3.48 5.77
N ASN A 154 -1.61 -4.18 6.36
CA ASN A 154 -2.81 -3.65 6.98
C ASN A 154 -2.74 -3.92 8.49
N ILE A 155 -3.40 -3.08 9.29
CA ILE A 155 -3.47 -3.25 10.74
C ILE A 155 -4.89 -3.60 11.13
N VAL A 156 -5.05 -4.62 11.97
CA VAL A 156 -6.34 -4.99 12.57
C VAL A 156 -6.24 -4.88 14.08
N LEU A 157 -7.13 -4.09 14.67
CA LEU A 157 -7.41 -4.16 16.10
C LEU A 157 -8.54 -5.16 16.31
N TRP A 158 -8.35 -6.12 17.20
CA TRP A 158 -9.30 -7.22 17.39
C TRP A 158 -9.58 -7.46 18.87
N ASN A 159 -10.84 -7.34 19.24
CA ASN A 159 -11.34 -7.63 20.57
C ASN A 159 -11.92 -9.05 20.62
N GLN A 160 -11.18 -9.96 21.22
CA GLN A 160 -11.61 -11.35 21.44
C GLN A 160 -12.37 -11.53 22.77
N LYS A 161 -12.52 -10.47 23.56
CA LYS A 161 -13.07 -10.52 24.92
C LYS A 161 -14.54 -10.08 24.92
N ASP A 162 -15.18 -10.22 26.08
CA ASP A 162 -16.61 -10.00 26.32
C ASP A 162 -16.98 -8.54 26.65
N LYS A 163 -15.98 -7.66 26.81
CA LYS A 163 -16.20 -6.23 27.09
C LYS A 163 -16.06 -5.39 25.83
N ILE A 164 -16.81 -4.29 25.76
CA ILE A 164 -16.58 -3.25 24.74
C ILE A 164 -15.23 -2.58 25.03
N VAL A 165 -14.41 -2.39 24.00
CA VAL A 165 -13.11 -1.74 24.11
C VAL A 165 -13.13 -0.44 23.32
N THR A 166 -12.55 0.60 23.90
CA THR A 166 -12.22 1.84 23.21
C THR A 166 -10.71 1.95 23.13
N ALA A 167 -10.20 2.22 21.93
CA ALA A 167 -8.77 2.37 21.67
C ALA A 167 -8.49 3.68 20.93
N ASN A 168 -7.43 4.37 21.36
CA ASN A 168 -6.79 5.44 20.61
C ASN A 168 -5.57 4.84 19.89
N VAL A 169 -5.41 5.24 18.63
CA VAL A 169 -4.38 4.72 17.74
C VAL A 169 -3.72 5.84 16.94
N ASP A 170 -2.39 5.87 17.01
CA ASP A 170 -1.51 6.63 16.12
C ASP A 170 -0.79 5.67 15.17
N ILE A 171 -0.69 6.04 13.90
CA ILE A 171 -0.11 5.19 12.85
C ILE A 171 0.88 6.02 12.03
N TRP A 172 2.07 5.46 11.87
CA TRP A 172 3.14 5.98 11.02
C TRP A 172 3.55 4.93 9.99
N TYR A 173 4.23 5.40 8.95
CA TYR A 173 4.81 4.56 7.91
C TYR A 173 6.22 5.04 7.53
N LYS A 174 7.01 4.15 6.93
CA LYS A 174 8.20 4.55 6.16
C LYS A 174 7.94 4.32 4.68
N ASN A 175 8.36 5.26 3.84
CA ASN A 175 8.33 5.09 2.40
C ASN A 175 9.60 4.37 1.95
N LEU A 176 9.55 3.04 2.00
CA LEU A 176 10.61 2.19 1.48
C LEU A 176 10.44 2.15 -0.05
N VAL A 177 11.27 2.92 -0.77
CA VAL A 177 11.29 2.98 -2.24
C VAL A 177 11.77 1.67 -2.83
#